data_AF-A0A485AP68-F1
#
_entry.id   AF-A0A485AP68-F1
#
_cell.length_a   1.000
_cell.length_b   1.000
_cell.length_c   1.000
_cell.angle_alpha   90.00
_cell.angle_beta   90.00
_cell.angle_gamma   90.00
#
_symmetry.space_group_name_H-M   'P 1'
#
loop_
_entity.id
_entity.type
_entity.pdbx_description
1 polymer ?
#
loop_
_entity_poly.entity_id
_entity_poly.type
_entity_poly.pdbx_seq_one_letter_code
_entity_poly.pdbx_strand_id
1 'polypeptide(L)'
;MKTALVYALSGVVLLNIARADTLPALIDPNNPAKAEHNSSPQAPPAAAPSLTVSVPQNKLTPETLIKVDHIQFIGGTVYPLKELLGPFAPYAHKKVPLKTIIGIVNDITLRYRADGYPLSYAWLPDNNFQDGTGFVE
;
A
#
# COMPACT_ATOMS: atom_id res chain seq x y z
N MET A 1 64.18 -41.86 -9.16
CA MET A 1 64.26 -41.25 -7.81
C MET A 1 63.24 -40.11 -7.78
N LYS A 2 62.06 -40.27 -7.15
CA LYS A 2 61.70 -39.88 -5.74
C LYS A 2 61.64 -38.34 -5.63
N THR A 3 60.56 -37.62 -5.28
CA THR A 3 59.29 -37.95 -4.58
C THR A 3 58.33 -36.75 -4.71
N ALA A 4 57.02 -37.01 -4.72
CA ALA A 4 55.95 -36.03 -4.55
C ALA A 4 55.83 -35.55 -3.09
N LEU A 5 55.31 -34.35 -2.86
CA LEU A 5 54.82 -33.91 -1.55
C LEU A 5 53.53 -33.10 -1.69
N VAL A 6 52.43 -33.80 -1.46
CA VAL A 6 51.09 -33.28 -1.18
C VAL A 6 51.08 -32.78 0.27
N TYR A 7 50.50 -31.61 0.54
CA TYR A 7 50.09 -31.23 1.88
C TYR A 7 48.59 -30.95 1.92
N ALA A 8 47.96 -31.55 2.92
CA ALA A 8 46.53 -31.68 3.13
C ALA A 8 46.06 -30.82 4.32
N LEU A 9 44.75 -30.51 4.29
CA LEU A 9 43.79 -30.46 5.40
C LEU A 9 44.12 -29.68 6.70
N SER A 10 43.28 -28.71 7.05
CA SER A 10 42.25 -28.88 8.10
C SER A 10 41.58 -27.57 8.48
N GLY A 11 40.25 -27.56 8.43
CA GLY A 11 39.41 -26.49 8.97
C GLY A 11 39.37 -26.54 10.49
N VAL A 12 39.50 -25.37 11.13
CA VAL A 12 39.29 -25.19 12.58
C VAL A 12 37.92 -24.54 12.76
N VAL A 13 36.98 -25.26 13.35
CA VAL A 13 35.71 -24.71 13.84
C VAL A 13 35.94 -24.25 15.28
N LEU A 14 35.90 -22.94 15.51
CA LEU A 14 35.95 -22.36 16.86
C LEU A 14 34.53 -22.30 17.45
N LEU A 15 34.25 -23.19 18.40
CA LEU A 15 33.05 -23.12 19.25
C LEU A 15 33.25 -22.01 20.30
N ASN A 16 32.50 -20.91 20.18
CA ASN A 16 32.46 -19.85 21.17
C ASN A 16 31.56 -20.28 22.35
N ILE A 17 32.16 -20.51 23.51
CA ILE A 17 31.44 -20.71 24.78
C ILE A 17 31.25 -19.36 25.49
N ALA A 18 30.06 -18.79 25.42
CA ALA A 18 29.73 -17.63 26.26
C ALA A 18 29.53 -18.09 27.72
N ARG A 19 30.35 -17.58 28.64
CA ARG A 19 30.11 -17.69 30.09
C ARG A 19 29.39 -16.41 30.52
N ALA A 20 28.15 -16.53 30.99
CA ALA A 20 27.46 -15.43 31.63
C ALA A 20 27.75 -15.47 33.13
N ASP A 21 28.43 -14.45 33.64
CA ASP A 21 28.59 -14.25 35.08
C ASP A 21 27.24 -13.85 35.69
N THR A 22 26.63 -14.77 36.44
CA THR A 22 25.40 -14.49 37.21
C THR A 22 25.80 -13.89 38.55
N LEU A 23 26.15 -12.60 38.56
CA LEU A 23 26.21 -11.85 39.82
C LEU A 23 24.77 -11.62 40.33
N PRO A 24 24.47 -11.84 41.62
CA PRO A 24 23.18 -11.47 42.18
C PRO A 24 22.97 -9.96 41.98
N ALA A 25 21.88 -9.58 41.32
CA ALA A 25 21.49 -8.18 41.25
C ALA A 25 21.22 -7.68 42.69
N LEU A 26 22.07 -6.80 43.19
CA LEU A 26 21.84 -6.13 44.46
C LEU A 26 20.57 -5.29 44.30
N ILE A 27 19.50 -5.68 45.01
CA ILE A 27 18.20 -5.05 44.90
C ILE A 27 18.26 -3.72 45.64
N ASP A 28 18.39 -2.61 44.90
CA ASP A 28 18.19 -1.27 45.45
C ASP A 28 16.68 -0.94 45.46
N PRO A 29 16.04 -0.86 46.64
CA PRO A 29 14.62 -0.54 46.74
C PRO A 29 14.27 0.88 46.29
N ASN A 30 15.25 1.79 46.18
CA ASN A 30 15.04 3.19 45.81
C ASN A 30 15.43 3.51 44.36
N ASN A 31 15.72 2.50 43.53
CA ASN A 31 16.04 2.71 42.12
C ASN A 31 14.83 3.28 41.35
N PRO A 32 14.88 4.50 40.81
CA PRO A 32 13.76 5.09 40.07
C PRO A 32 13.55 4.47 38.67
N ALA A 33 14.51 3.70 38.14
CA ALA A 33 14.40 2.99 36.86
C ALA A 33 13.83 1.57 36.99
N LYS A 34 13.11 1.28 38.08
CA LYS A 34 12.62 -0.06 38.41
C LYS A 34 11.51 -0.48 37.44
N ALA A 35 11.71 -1.61 36.76
CA ALA A 35 10.64 -2.27 36.03
C ALA A 35 9.66 -2.96 37.02
N GLU A 36 8.39 -2.59 36.95
CA GLU A 36 7.34 -3.15 37.79
C GLU A 36 7.12 -4.64 37.46
N HIS A 37 7.51 -5.55 38.36
CA HIS A 37 7.09 -6.95 38.27
C HIS A 37 5.74 -7.10 38.98
N ASN A 38 4.69 -6.57 38.36
CA ASN A 38 3.31 -6.81 38.79
C ASN A 38 2.87 -8.20 38.31
N SER A 39 3.09 -9.23 39.13
CA SER A 39 2.55 -10.58 38.93
C SER A 39 1.10 -10.67 39.43
N SER A 40 0.21 -9.82 38.92
CA SER A 40 -1.23 -10.01 39.11
C SER A 40 -1.80 -10.63 37.83
N PRO A 41 -2.67 -11.65 37.90
CA PRO A 41 -3.30 -12.22 36.71
C PRO A 41 -4.05 -11.14 35.93
N GLN A 42 -3.55 -10.83 34.74
CA GLN A 42 -4.19 -9.87 33.84
C GLN A 42 -5.56 -10.43 33.41
N ALA A 43 -6.63 -9.71 33.73
CA ALA A 43 -7.97 -10.06 33.27
C ALA A 43 -7.98 -10.19 31.73
N PRO A 44 -8.74 -11.15 31.15
CA PRO A 44 -8.83 -11.29 29.70
C PRO A 44 -9.24 -9.95 29.07
N PRO A 45 -8.59 -9.53 27.97
CA PRO A 45 -8.99 -8.30 27.28
C PRO A 45 -10.45 -8.41 26.83
N ALA A 46 -11.22 -7.36 27.09
CA ALA A 46 -12.60 -7.25 26.62
C ALA A 46 -12.64 -7.40 25.08
N ALA A 47 -13.67 -8.08 24.56
CA ALA A 47 -13.85 -8.26 23.13
C ALA A 47 -13.89 -6.89 22.43
N ALA A 48 -13.10 -6.74 21.37
CA ALA A 48 -13.06 -5.52 20.58
C ALA A 48 -14.45 -5.24 19.97
N PRO A 49 -14.90 -3.96 19.92
CA PRO A 49 -16.15 -3.62 19.27
C PRO A 49 -16.10 -3.98 17.79
N SER A 50 -17.10 -4.72 17.30
CA SER A 50 -17.26 -5.01 15.88
C SER A 50 -17.85 -3.80 15.16
N LEU A 51 -17.00 -3.06 14.46
CA LEU A 51 -17.43 -2.02 13.52
C LEU A 51 -17.92 -2.69 12.23
N THR A 52 -19.23 -2.72 12.01
CA THR A 52 -19.78 -3.10 10.70
C THR A 52 -19.82 -1.84 9.84
N VAL A 53 -18.77 -1.64 9.02
CA VAL A 53 -18.80 -0.60 7.98
C VAL A 53 -19.63 -1.14 6.82
N SER A 54 -20.80 -0.54 6.60
CA SER A 54 -21.56 -0.76 5.37
C SER A 54 -20.75 -0.17 4.22
N VAL A 55 -19.98 -1.00 3.51
CA VAL A 55 -19.32 -0.58 2.27
C VAL A 55 -20.45 -0.35 1.26
N PRO A 56 -20.65 0.89 0.77
CA PRO A 56 -21.64 1.12 -0.28
C PRO A 56 -21.33 0.20 -1.45
N GLN A 57 -22.29 -0.66 -1.77
CA GLN A 57 -22.10 -1.65 -2.83
C GLN A 57 -22.02 -0.90 -4.16
N ASN A 58 -20.81 -0.78 -4.70
CA ASN A 58 -20.58 -0.11 -5.98
C ASN A 58 -21.46 -0.80 -7.04
N LYS A 59 -22.45 -0.07 -7.57
CA LYS A 59 -23.43 -0.65 -8.49
C LYS A 59 -22.84 -0.91 -9.88
N LEU A 60 -21.70 -0.32 -10.18
CA LEU A 60 -21.07 -0.41 -11.48
C LEU A 60 -20.00 -1.51 -11.48
N THR A 61 -20.13 -2.43 -12.43
CA THR A 61 -19.10 -3.46 -12.70
C THR A 61 -18.17 -2.99 -13.82
N PRO A 62 -16.95 -3.52 -13.94
CA PRO A 62 -16.04 -3.15 -15.03
C PRO A 62 -16.64 -3.34 -16.44
N GLU A 63 -17.58 -4.27 -16.60
CA GLU A 63 -18.25 -4.56 -17.87
C GLU A 63 -19.53 -3.74 -18.10
N THR A 64 -19.96 -2.94 -17.10
CA THR A 64 -21.15 -2.10 -17.22
C THR A 64 -20.94 -1.08 -18.33
N LEU A 65 -21.87 -1.03 -19.28
CA LEU A 65 -21.85 -0.06 -20.38
C LEU A 65 -22.32 1.30 -19.90
N ILE A 66 -21.43 2.29 -20.01
CA ILE A 66 -21.64 3.66 -19.60
C ILE A 66 -21.77 4.53 -20.84
N LYS A 67 -22.80 5.38 -20.88
CA LYS A 67 -22.90 6.45 -21.88
C LYS A 67 -22.05 7.63 -21.42
N VAL A 68 -21.07 8.02 -22.23
CA VAL A 68 -20.17 9.14 -21.90
C VAL A 68 -20.59 10.37 -22.67
N ASP A 69 -21.38 11.25 -22.05
CA ASP A 69 -21.81 12.51 -22.66
C ASP A 69 -20.87 13.67 -22.32
N HIS A 70 -20.39 13.74 -21.08
CA HIS A 70 -19.50 14.79 -20.62
C HIS A 70 -18.48 14.25 -19.62
N ILE A 71 -17.23 14.71 -19.67
CA ILE A 71 -16.20 14.40 -18.67
C ILE A 71 -15.72 15.72 -18.06
N GLN A 72 -15.75 15.80 -16.73
CA GLN A 72 -15.26 16.93 -15.97
C GLN A 72 -14.11 16.49 -15.08
N PHE A 73 -13.03 17.26 -15.12
CA PHE A 73 -11.91 17.10 -14.19
C PHE A 73 -12.08 18.05 -13.01
N ILE A 74 -11.90 17.52 -11.80
CA ILE A 74 -11.85 18.28 -10.56
C ILE A 74 -10.40 18.24 -10.07
N GLY A 75 -9.70 19.36 -10.11
CA GLY A 75 -8.26 19.42 -9.79
C GLY A 75 -7.38 19.33 -11.04
N GLY A 76 -6.24 18.64 -10.95
CA GLY A 76 -5.33 18.41 -12.09
C GLY A 76 -4.69 19.68 -12.67
N THR A 77 -3.97 20.46 -11.87
CA THR A 77 -3.40 21.76 -12.30
C THR A 77 -2.10 21.68 -13.10
N VAL A 78 -1.48 20.50 -13.18
CA VAL A 78 -0.18 20.30 -13.85
C VAL A 78 -0.31 20.21 -15.37
N TYR A 79 -1.27 19.45 -15.89
CA TYR A 79 -1.51 19.34 -17.34
C TYR A 79 -2.70 20.18 -17.78
N PRO A 80 -2.67 20.76 -18.99
CA PRO A 80 -3.83 21.44 -19.56
C PRO A 80 -5.04 20.50 -19.68
N LEU A 81 -6.23 21.01 -19.34
CA LEU A 81 -7.48 20.24 -19.41
C LEU A 81 -7.73 19.61 -20.79
N LYS A 82 -7.42 20.33 -21.87
CA LYS A 82 -7.56 19.83 -23.25
C LYS A 82 -6.72 18.58 -23.50
N GLU A 83 -5.56 18.47 -22.85
CA GLU A 83 -4.68 17.32 -22.97
C GLU A 83 -5.22 16.13 -22.17
N LEU A 84 -5.71 16.37 -20.96
CA LEU A 84 -6.35 15.34 -20.12
C LEU A 84 -7.64 14.78 -20.75
N LEU A 85 -8.39 15.60 -21.47
CA LEU A 85 -9.62 15.19 -22.17
C LEU A 85 -9.37 14.47 -23.51
N GLY A 86 -8.19 14.65 -24.11
CA GLY A 86 -7.87 14.09 -25.44
C GLY A 86 -8.17 12.59 -25.56
N PRO A 87 -7.72 11.75 -24.61
CA PRO A 87 -7.98 10.31 -24.62
C PRO A 87 -9.47 9.92 -24.54
N PHE A 88 -10.34 10.78 -23.99
CA PHE A 88 -11.78 10.50 -23.85
C PHE A 88 -12.57 10.84 -25.12
N ALA A 89 -12.05 11.71 -25.99
CA ALA A 89 -12.74 12.20 -27.17
C ALA A 89 -13.32 11.11 -28.10
N PRO A 90 -12.63 9.98 -28.37
CA PRO A 90 -13.17 8.91 -29.23
C PRO A 90 -14.42 8.23 -28.66
N TYR A 91 -14.67 8.36 -27.37
CA TYR A 91 -15.73 7.69 -26.62
C TYR A 91 -16.93 8.60 -26.32
N ALA A 92 -16.83 9.89 -26.67
CA ALA A 92 -17.92 10.85 -26.51
C ALA A 92 -19.19 10.38 -27.24
N HIS A 93 -20.32 10.48 -26.57
CA HIS A 93 -21.66 10.04 -26.97
C HIS A 93 -21.79 8.55 -27.32
N LYS A 94 -20.83 7.72 -26.91
CA LYS A 94 -20.88 6.26 -27.10
C LYS A 94 -21.14 5.54 -25.79
N LYS A 95 -21.64 4.31 -25.91
CA LYS A 95 -21.72 3.36 -24.79
C LYS A 95 -20.43 2.55 -24.77
N VAL A 96 -19.66 2.68 -23.70
CA VAL A 96 -18.37 2.01 -23.52
C VAL A 96 -18.33 1.28 -22.18
N PRO A 97 -17.65 0.14 -22.07
CA PRO A 97 -17.54 -0.55 -20.79
C PRO A 97 -16.73 0.31 -19.81
N LEU A 98 -17.14 0.32 -18.55
CA LEU A 98 -16.52 1.12 -17.49
C LEU A 98 -15.00 0.88 -17.39
N LYS A 99 -14.54 -0.35 -17.61
CA LYS A 99 -13.11 -0.70 -17.62
C LYS A 99 -12.27 0.13 -18.59
N THR A 100 -12.84 0.55 -19.72
CA THR A 100 -12.15 1.40 -20.70
C THR A 100 -11.89 2.78 -20.12
N ILE A 101 -12.88 3.35 -19.42
CA ILE A 101 -12.76 4.66 -18.75
C ILE A 101 -11.76 4.57 -17.60
N ILE A 102 -11.84 3.52 -16.78
CA ILE A 102 -10.88 3.26 -15.70
C ILE A 102 -9.45 3.14 -16.26
N GLY A 103 -9.27 2.48 -17.40
CA GLY A 103 -7.98 2.38 -18.08
C GLY A 103 -7.38 3.75 -18.39
N ILE A 104 -8.18 4.65 -18.98
CA ILE A 104 -7.73 6.01 -19.31
C ILE A 104 -7.37 6.80 -18.04
N VAL A 105 -8.16 6.68 -16.97
CA VAL A 105 -7.87 7.33 -15.68
C VAL A 105 -6.56 6.81 -15.06
N ASN A 106 -6.30 5.50 -15.18
CA ASN A 106 -5.04 4.92 -14.74
C ASN A 106 -3.85 5.43 -15.56
N ASP A 107 -4.01 5.62 -16.88
CA ASP A 107 -2.95 6.19 -17.73
C ASP A 107 -2.59 7.62 -17.30
N ILE A 108 -3.56 8.41 -16.86
CA ILE A 108 -3.30 9.74 -16.28
C ILE A 108 -2.43 9.62 -15.03
N THR A 109 -2.78 8.73 -14.11
CA THR A 109 -1.96 8.45 -12.91
C THR A 109 -0.53 8.07 -13.30
N LEU A 110 -0.37 7.15 -14.25
CA LEU A 110 0.94 6.69 -14.70
C LEU A 110 1.77 7.84 -15.28
N ARG A 111 1.12 8.71 -16.06
CA ARG A 111 1.77 9.89 -16.63
C ARG A 111 2.28 10.85 -15.56
N TYR A 112 1.45 11.19 -14.58
CA TYR A 112 1.87 12.03 -13.45
C TYR A 112 3.08 11.42 -12.70
N ARG A 113 3.04 10.11 -12.45
CA ARG A 113 4.12 9.41 -11.76
C ARG A 113 5.41 9.42 -12.58
N ALA A 114 5.33 9.21 -13.89
CA ALA A 114 6.47 9.25 -14.80
C ALA A 114 7.14 10.63 -14.81
N ASP A 115 6.36 11.70 -14.68
CA ASP A 115 6.84 13.08 -14.71
C ASP A 115 7.27 13.61 -13.31
N GLY A 116 7.44 12.72 -12.32
CA GLY A 116 8.01 13.07 -11.02
C GLY A 116 6.99 13.40 -9.92
N TYR A 117 5.72 13.06 -10.12
CA TYR A 117 4.65 13.22 -9.12
C TYR A 117 4.20 11.85 -8.56
N PRO A 118 5.01 11.17 -7.73
CA PRO A 118 4.76 9.79 -7.30
C PRO A 118 3.50 9.63 -6.43
N LEU A 119 3.09 10.70 -5.75
CA LEU A 119 1.90 10.74 -4.88
C LEU A 119 0.63 11.18 -5.61
N SER A 120 0.74 11.58 -6.88
CA SER A 120 -0.43 11.92 -7.68
C SER A 120 -1.17 10.67 -8.12
N TYR A 121 -2.49 10.77 -8.10
CA TYR A 121 -3.41 9.72 -8.50
C TYR A 121 -4.68 10.37 -9.05
N ALA A 122 -5.18 9.84 -10.16
CA ALA A 122 -6.47 10.19 -10.70
C ALA A 122 -7.45 9.06 -10.37
N TRP A 123 -8.67 9.41 -9.98
CA TRP A 123 -9.67 8.44 -9.57
C TRP A 123 -11.06 8.77 -10.11
N LEU A 124 -11.91 7.76 -10.12
CA LEU A 124 -13.26 7.81 -10.65
C LEU A 124 -14.25 7.45 -9.52
N PRO A 125 -15.10 8.38 -9.07
CA PRO A 125 -16.10 8.11 -8.04
C PRO A 125 -17.05 6.94 -8.36
N ASP A 126 -17.49 6.24 -7.31
CA ASP A 126 -18.44 5.12 -7.43
C ASP A 126 -19.82 5.58 -7.94
N ASN A 127 -20.27 6.74 -7.46
CA ASN A 127 -21.51 7.37 -7.88
C ASN A 127 -21.27 8.31 -9.06
N ASN A 128 -21.01 7.74 -10.23
CA ASN A 128 -20.61 8.50 -11.41
C ASN A 128 -21.43 8.09 -12.64
N PHE A 129 -21.51 8.96 -13.64
CA PHE A 129 -22.24 8.74 -14.90
C PHE A 129 -23.76 8.53 -14.80
N GLN A 130 -24.39 8.95 -13.70
CA GLN A 130 -25.85 8.80 -13.56
C GLN A 130 -26.62 9.50 -14.67
N ASP A 131 -26.14 10.68 -15.11
CA ASP A 131 -26.73 11.47 -16.20
C ASP A 131 -25.83 11.52 -17.44
N GLY A 132 -24.95 10.52 -17.61
CA GLY A 132 -23.94 10.51 -18.68
C GLY A 132 -22.76 11.47 -18.47
N THR A 133 -22.73 12.20 -17.35
CA THR A 133 -21.60 13.03 -16.93
C THR A 133 -20.68 12.27 -15.99
N GLY A 134 -19.40 12.18 -16.37
CA GLY A 134 -18.33 11.58 -15.59
C GLY A 134 -17.46 12.63 -14.90
N PHE A 135 -17.17 12.43 -13.62
CA PHE A 135 -16.18 13.23 -12.87
C PHE A 135 -14.89 12.43 -12.69
N VAL A 136 -13.73 13.06 -12.94
CA VAL A 136 -12.40 12.52 -12.65
C VAL A 136 -11.71 13.49 -11.70
N GLU A 137 -11.15 12.97 -10.61
CA GLU A 137 -10.46 13.79 -9.59
C GLU A 137 -9.01 13.36 -9.39
#